data_AF-A0A938FXE8-F1
#
_entry.id   AF-A0A938FXE8-F1
#
_cell.length_a   1.000
_cell.length_b   1.000
_cell.length_c   1.000
_cell.angle_alpha   90.00
_cell.angle_beta   90.00
_cell.angle_gamma   90.00
#
_symmetry.space_group_name_H-M   'P 1'
#
loop_
_entity.id
_entity.type
_entity.pdbx_description
1 polymer ?
#
loop_
_entity_poly.entity_id
_entity_poly.type
_entity_poly.pdbx_seq_one_letter_code
_entity_poly.pdbx_strand_id
1 'polypeptide(L)'
;MARAAAGLTAAGEAQSSILRFLESARQPALLEPGEDVLELTGANHALELREARLVLEAWTERRSLARRILRVVEQQPGRLELKVERFPRREGSLFLIDLGRPAGQALERRGARMIFRERFRQMLSRHFPGWSLAELTTEPDLEHSLSPAYPRALLRSGSRQCAAIAAPRGSDTDGVLTFGLIWLDYLRRRERQSGVEALAVFAPIGHQLTTALRLRCLDPAAARFHLFAYSREDFAAPVDLADAGNLKTKLRPARSTAMLQDAAGPEALLESQVRAAIETLDPRLVPEPVYRQTPAIAGAERGILDLLAIDRDGRLAVLELKASADIHLPLQALDYWVRVKWHLERGDFARNGYFPNLPVRREDPRLLLISPALEFHSSTGGILRFFAPDLDVESIGLGLEWQRGIQILFRRSKAR
;
A
#
# COMPACT_ATOMS: atom_id res chain seq x y z
N MET A 1 -2.07 56.45 12.04
CA MET A 1 -3.40 56.05 12.55
C MET A 1 -4.14 55.08 11.62
N ALA A 2 -4.25 55.34 10.31
CA ALA A 2 -4.96 54.45 9.37
C ALA A 2 -4.47 52.98 9.33
N ARG A 3 -3.16 52.74 9.41
CA ARG A 3 -2.56 51.39 9.41
C ARG A 3 -2.89 50.57 10.67
N ALA A 4 -3.05 51.22 11.82
CA ALA A 4 -3.39 50.57 13.08
C ALA A 4 -4.89 50.22 13.14
N ALA A 5 -5.74 51.11 12.62
CA ALA A 5 -7.18 50.85 12.48
C ALA A 5 -7.47 49.68 11.52
N ALA A 6 -6.79 49.65 10.36
CA ALA A 6 -6.92 48.57 9.38
C ALA A 6 -6.43 47.20 9.90
N GLY A 7 -5.39 47.19 10.74
CA GLY A 7 -4.93 45.96 11.39
C GLY A 7 -5.91 45.42 12.43
N LEU A 8 -6.61 46.30 13.15
CA LEU A 8 -7.62 45.93 14.15
C LEU A 8 -8.87 45.31 13.50
N THR A 9 -9.34 45.87 12.37
CA THR A 9 -10.48 45.31 11.61
C THR A 9 -10.14 43.95 10.99
N ALA A 10 -8.97 43.80 10.36
CA ALA A 10 -8.55 42.52 9.76
C ALA A 10 -8.39 41.40 10.82
N ALA A 11 -7.85 41.73 12.00
CA ALA A 11 -7.74 40.78 13.11
C ALA A 11 -9.13 40.41 13.68
N GLY A 12 -10.05 41.37 13.77
CA GLY A 12 -11.43 41.12 14.18
C GLY A 12 -12.20 40.21 13.20
N GLU A 13 -12.08 40.45 11.90
CA GLU A 13 -12.70 39.60 10.86
C GLU A 13 -12.16 38.16 10.89
N ALA A 14 -10.85 38.00 11.08
CA ALA A 14 -10.23 36.69 11.26
C ALA A 14 -10.74 36.00 12.53
N GLN A 15 -10.88 36.73 13.64
CA GLN A 15 -11.41 36.21 14.90
C GLN A 15 -12.84 35.71 14.73
N SER A 16 -13.74 36.52 14.15
CA SER A 16 -15.13 36.13 13.89
C SER A 16 -15.24 34.91 12.97
N SER A 17 -14.37 34.80 11.97
CA SER A 17 -14.34 33.66 11.07
C SER A 17 -13.94 32.37 11.78
N ILE A 18 -12.96 32.44 12.69
CA ILE A 18 -12.53 31.29 13.50
C ILE A 18 -13.60 30.86 14.48
N LEU A 19 -14.21 31.81 15.20
CA LEU A 19 -15.29 31.49 16.16
C LEU A 19 -16.48 30.82 15.47
N ARG A 20 -16.93 31.37 14.33
CA ARG A 20 -17.99 30.77 13.51
C ARG A 20 -17.65 29.36 13.05
N PHE A 21 -16.40 29.13 12.65
CA PHE A 21 -15.93 27.80 12.29
C PHE A 21 -16.08 26.82 13.47
N LEU A 22 -15.56 27.18 14.64
CA LEU A 22 -15.57 26.34 15.85
C LEU A 22 -16.99 26.02 16.33
N GLU A 23 -17.92 26.97 16.23
CA GLU A 23 -19.34 26.77 16.57
C GLU A 23 -20.06 25.81 15.61
N SER A 24 -19.69 25.82 14.33
CA SER A 24 -20.37 25.04 13.28
C SER A 24 -19.78 23.64 13.04
N ALA A 25 -18.54 23.41 13.48
CA ALA A 25 -17.81 22.17 13.26
C ALA A 25 -18.32 21.05 14.18
N ARG A 26 -18.44 19.83 13.64
CA ARG A 26 -18.84 18.65 14.43
C ARG A 26 -17.68 18.12 15.27
N GLN A 27 -16.50 18.08 14.67
CA GLN A 27 -15.26 17.64 15.31
C GLN A 27 -14.12 18.56 14.86
N PRO A 28 -14.03 19.78 15.43
CA PRO A 28 -13.01 20.75 15.05
C PRO A 28 -11.61 20.25 15.42
N ALA A 29 -10.65 20.45 14.54
CA ALA A 29 -9.26 20.14 14.78
C ALA A 29 -8.33 21.15 14.10
N LEU A 30 -7.12 21.28 14.65
CA LEU A 30 -6.06 22.14 14.15
C LEU A 30 -4.99 21.30 13.45
N LEU A 31 -4.60 21.70 12.25
CA LEU A 31 -3.57 21.05 11.45
C LEU A 31 -2.54 22.08 11.00
N GLU A 32 -1.30 21.94 11.49
CA GLU A 32 -0.12 22.58 10.90
C GLU A 32 0.57 21.56 9.97
N PRO A 33 0.86 21.89 8.70
CA PRO A 33 1.55 20.96 7.79
C PRO A 33 2.86 20.42 8.38
N GLY A 34 2.95 19.10 8.52
CA GLY A 34 4.11 18.44 9.12
C GLY A 34 4.01 18.18 10.63
N GLU A 35 2.90 18.56 11.27
CA GLU A 35 2.56 18.27 12.67
C GLU A 35 1.31 17.39 12.77
N ASP A 36 1.19 16.59 13.83
CA ASP A 36 0.00 15.74 14.07
C ASP A 36 -1.28 16.59 14.15
N VAL A 37 -2.46 16.04 13.88
CA VAL A 37 -3.72 16.79 13.99
C VAL A 37 -4.14 16.95 15.46
N LEU A 38 -4.49 18.16 15.86
CA LEU A 38 -4.83 18.53 17.24
C LEU A 38 -6.34 18.73 17.34
N GLU A 39 -7.07 17.73 17.83
CA GLU A 39 -8.51 17.86 18.07
C GLU A 39 -8.81 18.95 19.11
N LEU A 40 -9.71 19.86 18.76
CA LEU A 40 -10.10 21.00 19.58
C LEU A 40 -11.38 20.66 20.35
N THR A 41 -11.36 20.99 21.64
CA THR A 41 -12.44 20.84 22.61
C THR A 41 -12.59 22.17 23.34
N GLY A 42 -13.69 22.38 24.07
CA GLY A 42 -13.91 23.63 24.81
C GLY A 42 -12.85 23.97 25.88
N ALA A 43 -11.96 23.04 26.24
CA ALA A 43 -10.99 23.21 27.32
C ALA A 43 -9.52 23.23 26.87
N ASN A 44 -9.22 23.03 25.58
CA ASN A 44 -7.85 22.83 25.10
C ASN A 44 -7.39 23.79 24.00
N HIS A 45 -8.06 24.94 23.90
CA HIS A 45 -7.65 26.02 23.00
C HIS A 45 -8.05 27.39 23.57
N ALA A 46 -7.35 28.43 23.13
CA ALA A 46 -7.64 29.82 23.43
C ALA A 46 -7.41 30.68 22.18
N LEU A 47 -8.28 31.65 21.95
CA LEU A 47 -8.15 32.62 20.86
C LEU A 47 -8.14 34.03 21.46
N GLU A 48 -6.96 34.65 21.51
CA GLU A 48 -6.76 35.94 22.15
C GLU A 48 -6.47 37.03 21.12
N LEU A 49 -7.16 38.16 21.25
CA LEU A 49 -6.90 39.38 20.48
C LEU A 49 -6.31 40.44 21.42
N ARG A 50 -5.02 40.78 21.23
CA ARG A 50 -4.34 41.85 21.99
C ARG A 50 -3.64 42.80 21.02
N GLU A 51 -3.91 44.10 21.12
CA GLU A 51 -3.22 45.15 20.33
C GLU A 51 -3.14 44.86 18.82
N ALA A 52 -4.27 44.44 18.22
CA ALA A 52 -4.37 44.01 16.81
C ALA A 52 -3.60 42.73 16.43
N ARG A 53 -3.14 41.95 17.41
CA ARG A 53 -2.54 40.63 17.21
C ARG A 53 -3.51 39.55 17.66
N LEU A 54 -3.96 38.75 16.70
CA LEU A 54 -4.76 37.57 16.96
C LEU A 54 -3.83 36.37 17.14
N VAL A 55 -3.91 35.71 18.29
CA VAL A 55 -3.12 34.52 18.62
C VAL A 55 -4.08 33.37 18.90
N LEU A 56 -3.84 32.25 18.21
CA LEU A 56 -4.52 30.99 18.47
C LEU A 56 -3.55 30.06 19.20
N GLU A 57 -3.99 29.57 20.35
CA GLU A 57 -3.30 28.60 21.17
C GLU A 57 -4.13 27.33 21.25
N ALA A 58 -3.48 26.17 21.16
CA ALA A 58 -4.11 24.88 21.35
C ALA A 58 -3.13 23.91 21.99
N TRP A 59 -3.61 23.10 22.93
CA TRP A 59 -2.76 22.22 23.72
C TRP A 59 -3.36 20.84 23.93
N THR A 60 -2.49 19.92 24.29
CA THR A 60 -2.78 18.55 24.73
C THR A 60 -1.78 18.21 25.83
N GLU A 61 -1.92 17.05 26.45
CA GLU A 61 -0.90 16.56 27.41
C GLU A 61 0.50 16.42 26.80
N ARG A 62 0.60 16.23 25.48
CA ARG A 62 1.86 15.91 24.78
C ARG A 62 2.47 17.08 24.01
N ARG A 63 1.70 18.15 23.77
CA ARG A 63 2.14 19.29 22.96
C ARG A 63 1.31 20.53 23.20
N SER A 64 1.93 21.68 22.98
CA SER A 64 1.28 22.98 22.90
C SER A 64 1.70 23.68 21.61
N LEU A 65 0.74 24.35 20.95
CA LEU A 65 0.93 25.11 19.73
C LEU A 65 0.37 26.51 19.95
N ALA A 66 1.19 27.54 19.75
CA ALA A 66 0.76 28.93 19.71
C ALA A 66 1.19 29.57 18.38
N ARG A 67 0.26 30.21 17.67
CA ARG A 67 0.52 30.86 16.38
C ARG A 67 -0.17 32.22 16.29
N ARG A 68 0.58 33.24 15.84
CA ARG A 68 0.00 34.53 15.47
C ARG A 68 -0.65 34.43 14.11
N ILE A 69 -1.93 34.73 14.03
CA ILE A 69 -2.72 34.72 12.80
C ILE A 69 -2.50 36.05 12.08
N LEU A 70 -2.09 35.96 10.82
CA LEU A 70 -1.84 37.11 9.95
C LEU A 70 -3.10 37.46 9.14
N ARG A 71 -3.77 36.45 8.59
CA ARG A 71 -5.02 36.60 7.82
C ARG A 71 -5.70 35.25 7.58
N VAL A 72 -6.98 35.30 7.25
CA VAL A 72 -7.69 34.18 6.63
C VAL A 72 -7.32 34.14 5.14
N VAL A 73 -6.94 32.96 4.64
CA VAL A 73 -6.59 32.74 3.23
C VAL A 73 -7.80 32.23 2.46
N GLU A 74 -8.50 31.24 3.00
CA GLU A 74 -9.62 30.57 2.34
C GLU A 74 -10.62 30.05 3.37
N GLN A 75 -11.92 30.16 3.07
CA GLN A 75 -13.01 29.58 3.87
C GLN A 75 -13.85 28.62 3.01
N GLN A 76 -14.00 27.38 3.47
CA GLN A 76 -14.83 26.37 2.83
C GLN A 76 -15.64 25.62 3.90
N PRO A 77 -16.76 24.96 3.55
CA PRO A 77 -17.48 24.11 4.49
C PRO A 77 -16.56 23.05 5.13
N GLY A 78 -16.35 23.12 6.44
CA GLY A 78 -15.47 22.19 7.17
C GLY A 78 -13.97 22.45 7.05
N ARG A 79 -13.55 23.58 6.47
CA ARG A 79 -12.13 23.99 6.38
C ARG A 79 -11.96 25.51 6.43
N LEU A 80 -11.02 25.97 7.24
CA LEU A 80 -10.58 27.36 7.29
C LEU A 80 -9.05 27.40 7.21
N GLU A 81 -8.50 27.99 6.15
CA GLU A 81 -7.05 28.17 5.98
C GLU A 81 -6.62 29.54 6.50
N LEU A 82 -5.60 29.53 7.35
CA LEU A 82 -5.04 30.70 8.00
C LEU A 82 -3.58 30.85 7.61
N LYS A 83 -3.17 32.08 7.31
CA LYS A 83 -1.76 32.45 7.22
C LYS A 83 -1.27 32.82 8.61
N VAL A 84 -0.17 32.23 9.05
CA VAL A 84 0.36 32.42 10.41
C VAL A 84 1.84 32.79 10.38
N GLU A 85 2.32 33.42 11.45
CA GLU A 85 3.75 33.61 11.70
C GLU A 85 4.32 32.41 12.46
N ARG A 86 5.34 31.76 11.87
CA ARG A 86 6.16 30.70 12.47
C ARG A 86 7.48 31.28 12.97
N PHE A 87 8.04 30.67 14.00
CA PHE A 87 9.34 31.07 14.53
C PHE A 87 10.50 30.64 13.59
N PRO A 88 11.53 31.49 13.34
CA PRO A 88 11.62 32.92 13.62
C PRO A 88 11.12 33.73 12.40
N ARG A 89 9.90 34.28 12.50
CA ARG A 89 9.22 35.16 11.51
C ARG A 89 9.07 34.65 10.08
N ARG A 90 8.97 33.33 9.88
CA ARG A 90 8.59 32.77 8.57
C ARG A 90 7.08 32.66 8.48
N GLU A 91 6.51 33.00 7.34
CA GLU A 91 5.09 32.73 7.14
C GLU A 91 4.83 31.22 6.98
N GLY A 92 3.78 30.72 7.61
CA GLY A 92 3.27 29.36 7.48
C GLY A 92 1.78 29.34 7.20
N SER A 93 1.26 28.15 6.90
CA SER A 93 -0.18 27.90 6.82
C SER A 93 -0.62 27.08 8.04
N LEU A 94 -1.78 27.41 8.58
CA LEU A 94 -2.45 26.70 9.66
C LEU A 94 -3.88 26.44 9.23
N PHE A 95 -4.40 25.24 9.45
CA PHE A 95 -5.73 24.85 9.02
C PHE A 95 -6.59 24.51 10.23
N LEU A 96 -7.80 25.06 10.28
CA LEU A 96 -8.88 24.54 11.10
C LEU A 96 -9.74 23.63 10.21
N ILE A 97 -9.98 22.39 10.64
CA ILE A 97 -10.68 21.36 9.88
C ILE A 97 -11.74 20.67 10.72
N ASP A 98 -12.85 20.27 10.09
CA ASP A 98 -13.91 19.49 10.72
C ASP A 98 -13.75 18.01 10.33
N LEU A 99 -13.23 17.20 11.25
CA LEU A 99 -13.01 15.76 11.04
C LEU A 99 -14.34 14.99 10.88
N GLY A 100 -15.46 15.58 11.30
CA GLY A 100 -16.80 15.07 11.06
C GLY A 100 -17.28 15.25 9.61
N ARG A 101 -16.47 15.83 8.72
CA ARG A 101 -16.75 16.02 7.29
C ARG A 101 -15.68 15.39 6.38
N PRO A 102 -16.05 14.89 5.18
CA PRO A 102 -15.11 14.28 4.24
C PRO A 102 -13.92 15.17 3.85
N ALA A 103 -14.13 16.48 3.71
CA ALA A 103 -13.08 17.44 3.37
C ALA A 103 -12.02 17.57 4.47
N GLY A 104 -12.43 17.56 5.75
CA GLY A 104 -11.51 17.59 6.89
C GLY A 104 -10.68 16.31 6.98
N GLN A 105 -11.32 15.15 6.83
CA GLN A 105 -10.64 13.84 6.80
C GLN A 105 -9.63 13.72 5.65
N ALA A 106 -9.91 14.31 4.49
CA ALA A 106 -8.96 14.35 3.38
C ALA A 106 -7.72 15.20 3.70
N LEU A 107 -7.91 16.33 4.38
CA LEU A 107 -6.82 17.22 4.77
C LEU A 107 -5.99 16.64 5.93
N GLU A 108 -6.62 16.01 6.91
CA GLU A 108 -5.94 15.22 7.96
C GLU A 108 -5.03 14.16 7.34
N ARG A 109 -5.56 13.35 6.41
CA ARG A 109 -4.76 12.34 5.69
C ARG A 109 -3.60 12.98 4.93
N ARG A 110 -3.79 14.16 4.32
CA ARG A 110 -2.69 14.90 3.66
C ARG A 110 -1.64 15.39 4.67
N GLY A 111 -2.07 15.91 5.81
CA GLY A 111 -1.21 16.30 6.94
C GLY A 111 -0.36 15.13 7.44
N ALA A 112 -1.02 14.02 7.77
CA ALA A 112 -0.38 12.78 8.21
C ALA A 112 0.69 12.28 7.22
N ARG A 113 0.40 12.34 5.91
CA ARG A 113 1.38 12.00 4.86
C ARG A 113 2.59 12.92 4.89
N MET A 114 2.43 14.23 5.10
CA MET A 114 3.55 15.17 5.17
C MET A 114 4.43 14.94 6.40
N ILE A 115 3.82 14.69 7.56
CA ILE A 115 4.54 14.31 8.79
C ILE A 115 5.36 13.05 8.55
N PHE A 116 4.72 12.01 8.01
CA PHE A 116 5.39 10.73 7.79
C PHE A 116 6.48 10.83 6.72
N ARG A 117 6.30 11.67 5.69
CA ARG A 117 7.34 11.99 4.70
C ARG A 117 8.58 12.61 5.36
N GLU A 118 8.39 13.51 6.33
CA GLU A 118 9.47 14.10 7.12
C GLU A 118 10.22 13.03 7.94
N ARG A 119 9.47 12.20 8.68
CA ARG A 119 10.02 11.06 9.44
C ARG A 119 10.80 10.11 8.54
N PHE A 120 10.26 9.80 7.36
CA PHE A 120 10.92 8.97 6.36
C PHE A 120 12.23 9.56 5.87
N ARG A 121 12.31 10.86 5.62
CA ARG A 121 13.58 11.52 5.27
C ARG A 121 14.65 11.33 6.33
N GLN A 122 14.27 11.43 7.61
CA GLN A 122 15.20 11.23 8.73
C GLN A 122 15.64 9.76 8.83
N MET A 123 14.76 8.81 8.55
CA MET A 123 15.15 7.39 8.44
C MET A 123 16.15 7.18 7.30
N LEU A 124 15.90 7.77 6.12
CA LEU A 124 16.80 7.68 4.97
C LEU A 124 18.18 8.28 5.26
N SER A 125 18.26 9.46 5.89
CA SER A 125 19.54 10.10 6.21
C SER A 125 20.39 9.28 7.19
N ARG A 126 19.75 8.52 8.09
CA ARG A 126 20.43 7.62 9.02
C ARG A 126 20.94 6.33 8.35
N HIS A 127 20.17 5.73 7.43
CA HIS A 127 20.53 4.46 6.80
C HIS A 127 21.38 4.57 5.53
N PHE A 128 21.38 5.73 4.88
CA PHE A 128 22.16 5.99 3.67
C PHE A 128 23.13 7.15 3.90
N PRO A 129 24.09 7.03 4.84
CA PRO A 129 25.07 8.07 5.08
C PRO A 129 25.91 8.32 3.82
N GLY A 130 26.10 9.60 3.47
CA GLY A 130 26.84 9.99 2.27
C GLY A 130 26.05 9.89 0.95
N TRP A 131 24.79 9.45 0.99
CA TRP A 131 23.88 9.55 -0.16
C TRP A 131 23.14 10.88 -0.12
N SER A 132 22.94 11.50 -1.28
CA SER A 132 22.08 12.68 -1.41
C SER A 132 20.64 12.27 -1.72
N LEU A 133 19.69 12.94 -1.07
CA LEU A 133 18.27 12.78 -1.36
C LEU A 133 17.89 13.68 -2.54
N ALA A 134 17.79 13.10 -3.74
CA ALA A 134 17.48 13.83 -4.97
C ALA A 134 15.98 14.13 -5.10
N GLU A 135 15.12 13.23 -4.61
CA GLU A 135 13.67 13.42 -4.62
C GLU A 135 13.03 12.80 -3.38
N LEU A 136 11.99 13.44 -2.84
CA LEU A 136 11.11 12.87 -1.82
C LEU A 136 9.69 13.42 -1.98
N THR A 137 8.74 12.56 -2.30
CA THR A 137 7.38 12.94 -2.68
C THR A 137 6.31 12.01 -2.10
N THR A 138 5.11 12.56 -1.92
CA THR A 138 3.85 11.84 -1.64
C THR A 138 2.77 12.27 -2.64
N GLU A 139 3.17 12.94 -3.74
CA GLU A 139 2.22 13.43 -4.74
C GLU A 139 1.62 12.26 -5.51
N PRO A 140 0.31 12.28 -5.78
CA PRO A 140 -0.35 11.27 -6.59
C PRO A 140 0.03 11.45 -8.07
N ASP A 141 0.18 10.32 -8.76
CA ASP A 141 0.29 10.29 -10.22
C ASP A 141 -0.49 9.07 -10.72
N LEU A 142 -1.71 9.30 -11.20
CA LEU A 142 -2.61 8.23 -11.64
C LEU A 142 -2.15 7.61 -12.97
N GLU A 143 -1.54 8.41 -13.85
CA GLU A 143 -1.02 7.96 -15.14
C GLU A 143 0.08 6.89 -14.94
N HIS A 144 0.96 7.12 -13.97
CA HIS A 144 2.05 6.21 -13.63
C HIS A 144 1.74 5.28 -12.44
N SER A 145 0.49 5.29 -11.95
CA SER A 145 0.04 4.47 -10.82
C SER A 145 0.82 4.68 -9.52
N LEU A 146 1.29 5.91 -9.26
CA LEU A 146 2.01 6.28 -8.04
C LEU A 146 1.01 6.76 -6.96
N SER A 147 0.79 5.91 -5.96
CA SER A 147 -0.17 6.18 -4.88
C SER A 147 0.33 7.22 -3.87
N PRO A 148 -0.45 8.23 -3.47
CA PRO A 148 0.00 9.18 -2.46
C PRO A 148 0.18 8.55 -1.06
N ALA A 149 -0.33 7.33 -0.82
CA ALA A 149 -0.30 6.68 0.49
C ALA A 149 1.11 6.37 0.99
N TYR A 150 2.07 6.21 0.09
CA TYR A 150 3.44 5.80 0.41
C TYR A 150 4.41 6.90 -0.02
N PRO A 151 5.15 7.56 0.91
CA PRO A 151 6.22 8.45 0.49
C PRO A 151 7.28 7.67 -0.28
N ARG A 152 7.73 8.27 -1.38
CA ARG A 152 8.73 7.73 -2.32
C ARG A 152 9.92 8.67 -2.38
N ALA A 153 11.10 8.11 -2.56
CA ALA A 153 12.34 8.84 -2.67
C ALA A 153 13.28 8.28 -3.74
N LEU A 154 14.14 9.16 -4.26
CA LEU A 154 15.30 8.82 -5.06
C LEU A 154 16.55 9.28 -4.32
N LEU A 155 17.45 8.35 -4.04
CA LEU A 155 18.76 8.61 -3.44
C LEU A 155 19.86 8.47 -4.49
N ARG A 156 20.92 9.28 -4.37
CA ARG A 156 22.09 9.24 -5.25
C ARG A 156 23.40 9.15 -4.46
N SER A 157 24.34 8.34 -4.94
CA SER A 157 25.72 8.29 -4.45
C SER A 157 26.66 8.04 -5.62
N GLY A 158 27.35 9.09 -6.09
CA GLY A 158 28.10 9.05 -7.34
C GLY A 158 27.19 8.69 -8.52
N SER A 159 27.56 7.64 -9.26
CA SER A 159 26.76 7.08 -10.37
C SER A 159 25.62 6.15 -9.91
N ARG A 160 25.59 5.78 -8.63
CA ARG A 160 24.62 4.82 -8.09
C ARG A 160 23.33 5.53 -7.69
N GLN A 161 22.21 4.89 -7.98
CA GLN A 161 20.88 5.40 -7.63
C GLN A 161 20.05 4.32 -6.93
N CYS A 162 19.31 4.72 -5.89
CA CYS A 162 18.45 3.85 -5.11
C CYS A 162 17.05 4.44 -5.01
N ALA A 163 16.04 3.68 -5.43
CA ALA A 163 14.65 3.97 -5.14
C ALA A 163 14.37 3.63 -3.68
N ALA A 164 13.62 4.47 -2.97
CA ALA A 164 13.15 4.14 -1.64
C ALA A 164 11.66 4.42 -1.48
N ILE A 165 10.97 3.62 -0.67
CA ILE A 165 9.55 3.77 -0.37
C ILE A 165 9.27 3.34 1.08
N ALA A 166 8.27 3.94 1.72
CA ALA A 166 7.86 3.55 3.07
C ALA A 166 6.34 3.38 3.20
N ALA A 167 5.91 2.41 4.01
CA ALA A 167 4.53 2.24 4.44
C ALA A 167 4.28 2.97 5.75
N PRO A 168 3.42 4.00 5.80
CA PRO A 168 3.00 4.59 7.07
C PRO A 168 2.28 3.58 7.97
N ARG A 169 2.38 3.76 9.29
CA ARG A 169 1.58 2.97 10.25
C ARG A 169 0.10 3.29 10.05
N GLY A 170 -0.76 2.27 10.11
CA GLY A 170 -2.22 2.45 9.90
C GLY A 170 -2.64 2.61 8.44
N SER A 171 -1.70 2.54 7.49
CA SER A 171 -2.01 2.36 6.07
C SER A 171 -2.10 0.87 5.69
N ASP A 172 -2.50 0.57 4.46
CA ASP A 172 -2.25 -0.75 3.87
C ASP A 172 -0.73 -0.96 3.80
N THR A 173 -0.19 -1.84 4.64
CA THR A 173 1.26 -2.10 4.69
C THR A 173 1.68 -3.13 3.65
N ASP A 174 0.78 -4.01 3.22
CA ASP A 174 1.07 -5.06 2.26
C ASP A 174 1.19 -4.48 0.84
N GLY A 175 0.48 -3.39 0.53
CA GLY A 175 0.57 -2.73 -0.77
C GLY A 175 1.92 -2.07 -1.10
N VAL A 176 2.78 -1.82 -0.10
CA VAL A 176 4.01 -1.02 -0.26
C VAL A 176 4.98 -1.57 -1.30
N LEU A 177 5.14 -2.88 -1.38
CA LEU A 177 6.06 -3.48 -2.35
C LEU A 177 5.54 -3.33 -3.78
N THR A 178 4.22 -3.36 -3.98
CA THR A 178 3.60 -3.15 -5.30
C THR A 178 3.99 -1.78 -5.82
N PHE A 179 3.74 -0.75 -5.00
CA PHE A 179 4.08 0.63 -5.35
C PHE A 179 5.59 0.88 -5.38
N GLY A 180 6.38 0.14 -4.61
CA GLY A 180 7.85 0.18 -4.65
C GLY A 180 8.42 -0.29 -5.99
N LEU A 181 7.89 -1.40 -6.53
CA LEU A 181 8.30 -1.91 -7.84
C LEU A 181 7.85 -0.99 -8.98
N ILE A 182 6.64 -0.42 -8.88
CA ILE A 182 6.16 0.59 -9.83
C ILE A 182 7.06 1.83 -9.78
N TRP A 183 7.43 2.30 -8.59
CA TRP A 183 8.34 3.43 -8.41
C TRP A 183 9.72 3.17 -9.02
N LEU A 184 10.30 1.99 -8.77
CA LEU A 184 11.57 1.58 -9.35
C LEU A 184 11.51 1.57 -10.89
N ASP A 185 10.46 0.98 -11.46
CA ASP A 185 10.28 0.91 -12.91
C ASP A 185 10.05 2.28 -13.55
N TYR A 186 9.26 3.14 -12.90
CA TYR A 186 9.07 4.54 -13.30
C TYR A 186 10.40 5.29 -13.32
N LEU A 187 11.19 5.20 -12.25
CA LEU A 187 12.50 5.85 -12.18
C LEU A 187 13.46 5.34 -13.25
N ARG A 188 13.49 4.03 -13.54
CA ARG A 188 14.34 3.49 -14.61
C ARG A 188 13.95 4.01 -16.00
N ARG A 189 12.66 4.24 -16.25
CA ARG A 189 12.19 4.84 -17.50
C ARG A 189 12.57 6.33 -17.59
N ARG A 190 12.57 7.05 -16.46
CA ARG A 190 12.90 8.47 -16.36
C ARG A 190 14.41 8.75 -16.38
N GLU A 191 15.19 7.98 -15.63
CA GLU A 191 16.63 8.17 -15.38
C GLU A 191 17.50 7.31 -16.32
N ARG A 192 17.35 7.49 -17.64
CA ARG A 192 17.94 6.62 -18.68
C ARG A 192 19.47 6.43 -18.63
N GLN A 193 20.21 7.34 -17.98
CA GLN A 193 21.68 7.37 -18.00
C GLN A 193 22.33 6.84 -16.71
N SER A 194 21.56 6.62 -15.64
CA SER A 194 22.09 6.22 -14.33
C SER A 194 21.11 5.22 -13.74
N GLY A 195 21.27 3.95 -14.12
CA GLY A 195 20.30 2.90 -13.79
C GLY A 195 20.05 2.84 -12.28
N VAL A 196 18.78 2.95 -11.89
CA VAL A 196 18.38 2.72 -10.49
C VAL A 196 18.58 1.25 -10.17
N GLU A 197 19.61 0.96 -9.38
CA GLU A 197 20.10 -0.41 -9.13
C GLU A 197 19.37 -1.11 -7.98
N ALA A 198 18.75 -0.32 -7.09
CA ALA A 198 18.21 -0.83 -5.83
C ALA A 198 16.84 -0.25 -5.48
N LEU A 199 16.07 -1.02 -4.71
CA LEU A 199 14.84 -0.61 -4.05
C LEU A 199 14.95 -0.88 -2.55
N ALA A 200 14.86 0.19 -1.74
CA ALA A 200 14.76 0.14 -0.30
C ALA A 200 13.31 0.32 0.16
N VAL A 201 12.77 -0.66 0.87
CA VAL A 201 11.40 -0.67 1.39
C VAL A 201 11.44 -0.56 2.91
N PHE A 202 10.68 0.39 3.46
CA PHE A 202 10.53 0.57 4.90
C PHE A 202 9.12 0.19 5.31
N ALA A 203 8.99 -0.79 6.20
CA ALA A 203 7.71 -1.27 6.72
C ALA A 203 7.69 -1.17 8.26
N PRO A 204 6.53 -0.96 8.89
CA PRO A 204 6.45 -0.98 10.34
C PRO A 204 6.83 -2.34 10.92
N ILE A 205 7.50 -2.35 12.08
CA ILE A 205 7.70 -3.59 12.86
C ILE A 205 6.34 -4.25 13.13
N GLY A 206 6.27 -5.57 12.91
CA GLY A 206 5.06 -6.39 12.98
C GLY A 206 4.38 -6.61 11.63
N HIS A 207 4.72 -5.81 10.61
CA HIS A 207 4.09 -5.83 9.28
C HIS A 207 5.08 -6.13 8.14
N GLN A 208 6.35 -6.36 8.46
CA GLN A 208 7.40 -6.59 7.46
C GLN A 208 7.37 -7.99 6.81
N LEU A 209 6.74 -8.99 7.44
CA LEU A 209 6.85 -10.40 7.04
C LEU A 209 6.29 -10.65 5.64
N THR A 210 5.11 -10.13 5.30
CA THR A 210 4.53 -10.26 3.95
C THR A 210 5.48 -9.72 2.89
N THR A 211 6.03 -8.52 3.13
CA THR A 211 6.99 -7.90 2.22
C THR A 211 8.26 -8.74 2.10
N ALA A 212 8.79 -9.25 3.21
CA ALA A 212 9.97 -10.11 3.21
C ALA A 212 9.76 -11.38 2.36
N LEU A 213 8.62 -12.06 2.52
CA LEU A 213 8.28 -13.25 1.75
C LEU A 213 8.19 -12.96 0.25
N ARG A 214 7.52 -11.87 -0.13
CA ARG A 214 7.41 -11.46 -1.53
C ARG A 214 8.77 -11.11 -2.14
N LEU A 215 9.63 -10.41 -1.39
CA LEU A 215 10.99 -10.07 -1.84
C LEU A 215 11.84 -11.31 -2.15
N ARG A 216 11.64 -12.43 -1.44
CA ARG A 216 12.34 -13.70 -1.73
C ARG A 216 11.93 -14.33 -3.06
N CYS A 217 10.77 -13.96 -3.59
CA CYS A 217 10.26 -14.43 -4.89
C CYS A 217 10.66 -13.50 -6.05
N LEU A 218 11.42 -12.45 -5.78
CA LEU A 218 11.92 -11.53 -6.81
C LEU A 218 13.28 -11.97 -7.33
N ASP A 219 13.57 -11.61 -8.58
CA ASP A 219 14.84 -11.87 -9.24
C ASP A 219 15.95 -10.98 -8.64
N PRO A 220 16.97 -11.55 -7.99
CA PRO A 220 18.08 -10.77 -7.45
C PRO A 220 18.92 -10.08 -8.54
N ALA A 221 18.84 -10.53 -9.80
CA ALA A 221 19.50 -9.86 -10.92
C ALA A 221 18.70 -8.63 -11.41
N ALA A 222 17.38 -8.58 -11.18
CA ALA A 222 16.55 -7.47 -11.63
C ALA A 222 16.78 -6.19 -10.83
N ALA A 223 17.03 -6.29 -9.52
CA ALA A 223 17.43 -5.17 -8.64
C ALA A 223 17.96 -5.69 -7.29
N ARG A 224 18.72 -4.83 -6.59
CA ARG A 224 19.04 -5.05 -5.17
C ARG A 224 17.86 -4.62 -4.31
N PHE A 225 17.30 -5.55 -3.54
CA PHE A 225 16.20 -5.25 -2.63
C PHE A 225 16.69 -5.14 -1.19
N HIS A 226 16.29 -4.07 -0.51
CA HIS A 226 16.55 -3.85 0.90
C HIS A 226 15.23 -3.69 1.65
N LEU A 227 15.07 -4.39 2.77
CA LEU A 227 13.91 -4.25 3.64
C LEU A 227 14.36 -3.74 5.00
N PHE A 228 13.67 -2.72 5.50
CA PHE A 228 13.88 -2.16 6.82
C PHE A 228 12.58 -2.23 7.62
N ALA A 229 12.66 -2.70 8.86
CA ALA A 229 11.56 -2.67 9.81
C ALA A 229 11.76 -1.49 10.78
N TYR A 230 10.77 -0.60 10.90
CA TYR A 230 10.88 0.59 11.74
C TYR A 230 9.92 0.63 12.94
N SER A 231 10.40 1.17 14.06
CA SER A 231 9.67 1.30 15.34
C SER A 231 8.76 2.53 15.38
N ARG A 232 8.09 2.78 16.51
CA ARG A 232 7.26 4.00 16.68
C ARG A 232 8.10 5.26 16.82
N GLU A 233 9.34 5.10 17.27
CA GLU A 233 10.36 6.13 17.46
C GLU A 233 11.20 6.34 16.18
N ASP A 234 10.74 5.80 15.05
CA ASP A 234 11.37 5.87 13.73
C ASP A 234 12.78 5.26 13.68
N PHE A 235 13.15 4.40 14.63
CA PHE A 235 14.36 3.58 14.49
C PHE A 235 14.08 2.45 13.51
N ALA A 236 14.86 2.38 12.43
CA ALA A 236 14.77 1.33 11.44
C ALA A 236 15.96 0.38 11.56
N ALA A 237 15.71 -0.90 11.30
CA ALA A 237 16.74 -1.94 11.26
C ALA A 237 16.57 -2.77 9.99
N PRO A 238 17.67 -3.18 9.34
CA PRO A 238 17.59 -4.07 8.18
C PRO A 238 16.96 -5.41 8.59
N VAL A 239 16.16 -5.97 7.69
CA VAL A 239 15.54 -7.29 7.84
C VAL A 239 16.32 -8.28 6.99
N ASP A 240 16.79 -9.36 7.60
CA ASP A 240 17.33 -10.49 6.85
C ASP A 240 16.16 -11.25 6.20
N LEU A 241 16.19 -11.34 4.86
CA LEU A 241 15.17 -12.05 4.10
C LEU A 241 15.26 -13.57 4.31
N ALA A 242 16.42 -14.11 4.69
CA ALA A 242 16.59 -15.53 4.96
C ALA A 242 15.74 -16.00 6.15
N ASP A 243 15.57 -15.14 7.17
CA ASP A 243 14.83 -15.44 8.39
C ASP A 243 13.31 -15.54 8.19
N ALA A 244 12.79 -15.00 7.08
CA ALA A 244 11.35 -14.98 6.80
C ALA A 244 10.76 -16.37 6.44
N GLY A 245 11.59 -17.42 6.25
CA GLY A 245 11.15 -18.72 5.72
C GLY A 245 10.31 -19.60 6.66
N ASN A 246 10.28 -19.29 7.96
CA ASN A 246 9.51 -20.07 8.93
C ASN A 246 8.06 -19.60 8.99
N LEU A 247 7.27 -20.04 8.01
CA LEU A 247 5.85 -19.72 7.91
C LEU A 247 5.04 -20.38 9.04
N LYS A 248 4.29 -19.57 9.79
CA LYS A 248 3.24 -20.06 10.69
C LYS A 248 1.95 -20.28 9.89
N THR A 249 1.88 -21.40 9.19
CA THR A 249 0.72 -21.78 8.36
C THR A 249 0.28 -23.22 8.62
N LYS A 250 -1.01 -23.51 8.36
CA LYS A 250 -1.57 -24.86 8.50
C LYS A 250 -2.39 -25.22 7.26
N LEU A 251 -2.06 -26.35 6.66
CA LEU A 251 -2.87 -26.96 5.63
C LEU A 251 -4.05 -27.68 6.30
N ARG A 252 -5.28 -27.27 6.00
CA ARG A 252 -6.47 -27.98 6.46
C ARG A 252 -6.59 -29.32 5.71
N PRO A 253 -7.26 -30.34 6.24
CA PRO A 253 -7.57 -31.56 5.48
C PRO A 253 -8.42 -31.25 4.24
N ALA A 254 -8.21 -31.98 3.13
CA ALA A 254 -8.89 -31.73 1.85
C ALA A 254 -10.43 -31.80 1.94
N ARG A 255 -10.98 -32.65 2.80
CA ARG A 255 -12.43 -32.73 3.04
C ARG A 255 -13.02 -31.44 3.63
N SER A 256 -12.22 -30.68 4.37
CA SER A 256 -12.66 -29.46 5.04
C SER A 256 -12.71 -28.26 4.10
N THR A 257 -11.94 -28.27 3.01
CA THR A 257 -11.98 -27.22 1.98
C THR A 257 -13.19 -27.35 1.06
N ALA A 258 -13.70 -28.57 0.87
CA ALA A 258 -14.92 -28.82 0.08
C ALA A 258 -16.20 -28.27 0.74
N MET A 259 -16.17 -27.99 2.05
CA MET A 259 -17.31 -27.48 2.82
C MET A 259 -17.35 -25.95 2.92
N LEU A 260 -16.45 -25.23 2.25
CA LEU A 260 -16.43 -23.77 2.25
C LEU A 260 -17.60 -23.23 1.42
N GLN A 261 -18.48 -22.44 2.04
CA GLN A 261 -19.62 -21.82 1.39
C GLN A 261 -19.17 -20.80 0.34
N ASP A 262 -19.96 -20.66 -0.72
CA ASP A 262 -19.77 -19.60 -1.72
C ASP A 262 -19.90 -18.23 -1.06
N ALA A 263 -18.84 -17.41 -1.17
CA ALA A 263 -18.96 -15.99 -0.92
C ALA A 263 -19.90 -15.37 -1.98
N ALA A 264 -20.59 -14.28 -1.63
CA ALA A 264 -21.33 -13.49 -2.60
C ALA A 264 -20.40 -12.45 -3.23
N GLY A 265 -20.47 -12.25 -4.55
CA GLY A 265 -19.74 -11.20 -5.24
C GLY A 265 -19.19 -11.61 -6.61
N PRO A 266 -18.66 -10.65 -7.38
CA PRO A 266 -18.15 -10.92 -8.72
C PRO A 266 -16.92 -11.84 -8.72
N GLU A 267 -16.05 -11.76 -7.71
CA GLU A 267 -14.91 -12.68 -7.57
C GLU A 267 -15.35 -14.12 -7.33
N ALA A 268 -16.39 -14.35 -6.53
CA ALA A 268 -16.92 -15.68 -6.29
C ALA A 268 -17.62 -16.27 -7.52
N LEU A 269 -18.32 -15.43 -8.28
CA LEU A 269 -18.89 -15.84 -9.57
C LEU A 269 -17.78 -16.22 -10.55
N LEU A 270 -16.73 -15.41 -10.65
CA LEU A 270 -15.59 -15.68 -11.52
C LEU A 270 -14.92 -17.00 -11.14
N GLU A 271 -14.67 -17.21 -9.85
CA GLU A 271 -14.07 -18.43 -9.33
C GLU A 271 -14.92 -19.67 -9.63
N SER A 272 -16.24 -19.59 -9.47
CA SER A 272 -17.18 -20.66 -9.83
C SER A 272 -17.13 -20.99 -11.33
N GLN A 273 -17.15 -19.97 -12.20
CA GLN A 273 -17.06 -20.14 -13.66
C GLN A 273 -15.72 -20.76 -14.07
N VAL A 274 -14.61 -20.30 -13.48
CA VAL A 274 -13.27 -20.84 -13.77
C VAL A 274 -13.14 -22.28 -13.29
N ARG A 275 -13.63 -22.61 -12.09
CA ARG A 275 -13.60 -23.99 -11.59
C ARG A 275 -14.41 -24.93 -12.50
N ALA A 276 -15.61 -24.51 -12.93
CA ALA A 276 -16.46 -25.30 -13.81
C ALA A 276 -15.86 -25.51 -15.22
N ALA A 277 -14.99 -24.59 -15.66
CA ALA A 277 -14.37 -24.62 -16.98
C ALA A 277 -12.83 -24.71 -16.92
N ILE A 278 -12.29 -25.43 -15.93
CA ILE A 278 -10.83 -25.45 -15.67
C ILE A 278 -10.03 -26.05 -16.84
N GLU A 279 -10.57 -27.04 -17.55
CA GLU A 279 -9.91 -27.61 -18.74
C GLU A 279 -9.95 -26.64 -19.94
N THR A 280 -11.00 -25.83 -20.05
CA THR A 280 -11.03 -24.72 -21.01
C THR A 280 -9.98 -23.68 -20.65
N LEU A 281 -9.81 -23.40 -19.34
CA LEU A 281 -8.82 -22.45 -18.82
C LEU A 281 -7.38 -22.94 -19.04
N ASP A 282 -7.07 -24.20 -18.84
CA ASP A 282 -5.78 -24.80 -19.18
C ASP A 282 -5.99 -26.30 -19.38
N PRO A 283 -5.82 -26.82 -20.61
CA PRO A 283 -6.14 -28.21 -20.90
C PRO A 283 -5.23 -29.18 -20.17
N ARG A 284 -4.12 -28.76 -19.55
CA ARG A 284 -3.27 -29.64 -18.73
C ARG A 284 -3.85 -29.91 -17.35
N LEU A 285 -4.75 -29.05 -16.85
CA LEU A 285 -5.32 -29.19 -15.51
C LEU A 285 -6.33 -30.34 -15.46
N VAL A 286 -6.39 -31.01 -14.31
CA VAL A 286 -7.41 -32.03 -14.03
C VAL A 286 -8.72 -31.34 -13.63
N PRO A 287 -9.88 -31.75 -14.17
CA PRO A 287 -11.16 -31.12 -13.89
C PRO A 287 -11.58 -31.23 -12.42
N GLU A 288 -11.30 -32.37 -11.79
CA GLU A 288 -11.58 -32.59 -10.37
C GLU A 288 -10.48 -33.46 -9.71
N PRO A 289 -10.10 -33.17 -8.45
CA PRO A 289 -10.60 -32.07 -7.62
C PRO A 289 -9.89 -30.74 -7.89
N VAL A 290 -10.60 -29.63 -7.69
CA VAL A 290 -10.05 -28.25 -7.63
C VAL A 290 -10.43 -27.66 -6.28
N TYR A 291 -9.44 -27.23 -5.49
CA TYR A 291 -9.64 -26.83 -4.10
C TYR A 291 -9.70 -25.31 -3.93
N ARG A 292 -10.55 -24.86 -3.00
CA ARG A 292 -10.57 -23.48 -2.50
C ARG A 292 -9.65 -23.31 -1.30
N GLN A 293 -9.02 -22.14 -1.18
CA GLN A 293 -8.37 -21.63 0.04
C GLN A 293 -7.47 -22.65 0.79
N THR A 294 -6.28 -22.89 0.28
CA THR A 294 -5.36 -23.92 0.79
C THR A 294 -3.92 -23.41 0.90
N PRO A 295 -3.40 -22.82 2.02
CA PRO A 295 -3.75 -22.94 3.45
C PRO A 295 -4.21 -21.64 4.17
N ALA A 296 -4.77 -21.80 5.38
CA ALA A 296 -5.23 -20.70 6.23
C ALA A 296 -4.10 -20.11 7.11
N ILE A 297 -4.13 -18.79 7.33
CA ILE A 297 -3.33 -18.09 8.35
C ILE A 297 -4.12 -18.07 9.66
N ALA A 298 -3.46 -18.29 10.80
CA ALA A 298 -4.04 -17.96 12.09
C ALA A 298 -4.08 -16.43 12.25
N GLY A 299 -5.27 -15.82 12.14
CA GLY A 299 -5.49 -14.40 12.48
C GLY A 299 -5.37 -13.38 11.35
N ALA A 300 -5.29 -13.81 10.08
CA ALA A 300 -5.46 -12.89 8.95
C ALA A 300 -6.69 -13.32 8.15
N GLU A 301 -7.75 -12.51 8.19
CA GLU A 301 -8.77 -12.51 7.14
C GLU A 301 -8.10 -11.97 5.88
N ARG A 302 -7.85 -12.85 4.91
CA ARG A 302 -7.63 -12.40 3.54
C ARG A 302 -8.83 -12.78 2.71
N GLY A 303 -9.49 -11.74 2.21
CA GLY A 303 -10.47 -11.85 1.17
C GLY A 303 -9.80 -12.15 -0.17
N ILE A 304 -10.61 -12.76 -1.04
CA ILE A 304 -10.40 -13.06 -2.46
C ILE A 304 -9.77 -14.45 -2.70
N LEU A 305 -10.36 -15.13 -3.68
CA LEU A 305 -10.48 -16.58 -3.77
C LEU A 305 -9.39 -17.16 -4.66
N ASP A 306 -8.44 -17.85 -4.04
CA ASP A 306 -7.46 -18.64 -4.77
C ASP A 306 -7.92 -20.08 -4.94
N LEU A 307 -7.74 -20.60 -6.16
CA LEU A 307 -7.91 -22.03 -6.45
C LEU A 307 -6.56 -22.74 -6.46
N LEU A 308 -6.54 -23.96 -5.93
CA LEU A 308 -5.43 -24.90 -6.08
C LEU A 308 -5.89 -26.06 -6.97
N ALA A 309 -5.22 -26.19 -8.11
CA ALA A 309 -5.42 -27.28 -9.07
C ALA A 309 -4.14 -28.10 -9.21
N ILE A 310 -4.23 -29.20 -9.95
CA ILE A 310 -3.10 -30.04 -10.34
C ILE A 310 -3.19 -30.31 -11.84
N ASP A 311 -2.05 -30.37 -12.51
CA ASP A 311 -2.00 -30.87 -13.88
C ASP A 311 -1.93 -32.39 -13.96
N ARG A 312 -2.14 -32.93 -15.16
CA ARG A 312 -2.13 -34.38 -15.41
C ARG A 312 -0.76 -35.03 -15.15
N ASP A 313 0.31 -34.24 -15.11
CA ASP A 313 1.66 -34.70 -14.78
C ASP A 313 1.95 -34.67 -13.27
N GLY A 314 1.02 -34.15 -12.46
CA GLY A 314 1.12 -34.10 -11.00
C GLY A 314 1.73 -32.81 -10.44
N ARG A 315 1.97 -31.78 -11.26
CA ARG A 315 2.48 -30.47 -10.80
C ARG A 315 1.32 -29.57 -10.37
N LEU A 316 1.48 -28.92 -9.22
CA LEU A 316 0.45 -28.03 -8.67
C LEU A 316 0.36 -26.72 -9.45
N ALA A 317 -0.85 -26.16 -9.51
CA ALA A 317 -1.12 -24.84 -10.07
C ALA A 317 -1.93 -23.99 -9.07
N VAL A 318 -1.41 -22.81 -8.80
CA VAL A 318 -2.02 -21.78 -7.97
C VAL A 318 -2.68 -20.76 -8.88
N LEU A 319 -3.99 -20.57 -8.73
CA LEU A 319 -4.78 -19.66 -9.55
C LEU A 319 -5.27 -18.51 -8.67
N GLU A 320 -4.82 -17.30 -8.97
CA GLU A 320 -5.29 -16.06 -8.34
C GLU A 320 -6.27 -15.38 -9.30
N LEU A 321 -7.48 -15.09 -8.81
CA LEU A 321 -8.58 -14.59 -9.63
C LEU A 321 -9.03 -13.20 -9.20
N LYS A 322 -9.24 -12.32 -10.17
CA LYS A 322 -9.79 -10.98 -9.92
C LYS A 322 -10.78 -10.56 -11.00
N ALA A 323 -12.01 -10.24 -10.58
CA ALA A 323 -13.08 -9.84 -11.49
C ALA A 323 -13.05 -8.36 -11.90
N SER A 324 -12.24 -7.55 -11.21
CA SER A 324 -12.06 -6.11 -11.45
C SER A 324 -10.58 -5.74 -11.38
N ALA A 325 -10.20 -4.59 -11.93
CA ALA A 325 -8.81 -4.17 -11.90
C ALA A 325 -8.22 -4.07 -10.49
N ASP A 326 -7.16 -4.84 -10.24
CA ASP A 326 -6.37 -4.79 -9.02
C ASP A 326 -4.88 -4.66 -9.34
N ILE A 327 -4.29 -3.58 -8.82
CA ILE A 327 -2.87 -3.27 -8.97
C ILE A 327 -1.98 -4.22 -8.16
N HIS A 328 -2.52 -4.83 -7.10
CA HIS A 328 -1.83 -5.72 -6.17
C HIS A 328 -1.86 -7.19 -6.61
N LEU A 329 -2.64 -7.53 -7.64
CA LEU A 329 -2.86 -8.90 -8.11
C LEU A 329 -1.58 -9.75 -8.19
N PRO A 330 -0.46 -9.30 -8.82
CA PRO A 330 0.74 -10.13 -8.89
C PRO A 330 1.33 -10.47 -7.51
N LEU A 331 1.38 -9.50 -6.59
CA LEU A 331 2.00 -9.71 -5.28
C LEU A 331 1.06 -10.42 -4.31
N GLN A 332 -0.26 -10.28 -4.46
CA GLN A 332 -1.23 -11.09 -3.73
C GLN A 332 -1.08 -12.58 -4.08
N ALA A 333 -0.97 -12.88 -5.38
CA ALA A 333 -0.78 -14.24 -5.88
C ALA A 333 0.48 -14.92 -5.31
N LEU A 334 1.57 -14.17 -5.10
CA LEU A 334 2.78 -14.68 -4.46
C LEU A 334 2.55 -15.13 -3.02
N ASP A 335 1.67 -14.46 -2.27
CA ASP A 335 1.46 -14.79 -0.86
C ASP A 335 0.89 -16.20 -0.72
N TYR A 336 -0.05 -16.55 -1.59
CA TYR A 336 -0.62 -17.90 -1.62
C TYR A 336 0.36 -18.91 -2.19
N TRP A 337 1.03 -18.59 -3.30
CA TRP A 337 2.03 -19.44 -3.94
C TRP A 337 3.15 -19.85 -2.97
N VAL A 338 3.69 -18.92 -2.19
CA VAL A 338 4.74 -19.20 -1.19
C VAL A 338 4.28 -20.22 -0.15
N ARG A 339 3.02 -20.13 0.28
CA ARG A 339 2.45 -21.06 1.26
C ARG A 339 2.24 -22.45 0.66
N VAL A 340 1.74 -22.52 -0.58
CA VAL A 340 1.59 -23.79 -1.31
C VAL A 340 2.95 -24.45 -1.49
N LYS A 341 3.96 -23.71 -1.95
CA LYS A 341 5.34 -24.23 -2.07
C LYS A 341 5.87 -24.77 -0.75
N TRP A 342 5.71 -24.04 0.35
CA TRP A 342 6.17 -24.47 1.68
C TRP A 342 5.56 -25.81 2.13
N HIS A 343 4.25 -26.01 1.90
CA HIS A 343 3.56 -27.27 2.20
C HIS A 343 3.94 -28.39 1.23
N LEU A 344 4.18 -28.06 -0.04
CA LEU A 344 4.59 -29.01 -1.07
C LEU A 344 5.95 -29.63 -0.76
N GLU A 345 6.93 -28.80 -0.42
CA GLU A 345 8.28 -29.24 -0.02
C GLU A 345 8.24 -30.20 1.18
N ARG A 346 7.27 -30.00 2.08
CA ARG A 346 7.05 -30.84 3.26
C ARG A 346 6.27 -32.11 2.98
N GLY A 347 5.63 -32.23 1.81
CA GLY A 347 4.73 -33.35 1.48
C GLY A 347 3.38 -33.29 2.19
N ASP A 348 2.95 -32.11 2.63
CA ASP A 348 1.71 -31.95 3.39
C ASP A 348 0.45 -32.25 2.57
N PHE A 349 0.44 -31.98 1.26
CA PHE A 349 -0.71 -32.23 0.39
C PHE A 349 -1.12 -33.71 0.38
N ALA A 350 -0.17 -34.60 0.12
CA ALA A 350 -0.42 -36.05 0.16
C ALA A 350 -0.87 -36.51 1.57
N ARG A 351 -0.20 -36.03 2.63
CA ARG A 351 -0.56 -36.36 4.02
C ARG A 351 -1.97 -35.90 4.42
N ASN A 352 -2.46 -34.82 3.83
CA ASN A 352 -3.77 -34.24 4.15
C ASN A 352 -4.87 -34.65 3.14
N GLY A 353 -4.59 -35.61 2.26
CA GLY A 353 -5.56 -36.21 1.34
C GLY A 353 -5.92 -35.34 0.13
N TYR A 354 -5.04 -34.44 -0.29
CA TYR A 354 -5.23 -33.65 -1.51
C TYR A 354 -4.93 -34.48 -2.75
N PHE A 355 -5.73 -34.28 -3.81
CA PHE A 355 -5.59 -34.93 -5.12
C PHE A 355 -5.48 -36.46 -5.02
N PRO A 356 -6.51 -37.15 -4.51
CA PRO A 356 -6.48 -38.60 -4.35
C PRO A 356 -6.24 -39.29 -5.69
N ASN A 357 -5.44 -40.36 -5.67
CA ASN A 357 -5.05 -41.14 -6.85
C ASN A 357 -4.17 -40.40 -7.89
N LEU A 358 -3.69 -39.20 -7.58
CA LEU A 358 -2.74 -38.46 -8.41
C LEU A 358 -1.41 -38.27 -7.64
N PRO A 359 -0.26 -38.61 -8.24
CA PRO A 359 1.02 -38.35 -7.60
C PRO A 359 1.34 -36.85 -7.61
N VAL A 360 1.34 -36.21 -6.44
CA VAL A 360 1.73 -34.80 -6.32
C VAL A 360 3.26 -34.69 -6.40
N ARG A 361 3.77 -34.12 -7.49
CA ARG A 361 5.21 -33.87 -7.71
C ARG A 361 5.70 -32.71 -6.86
N ARG A 362 6.92 -32.81 -6.34
CA ARG A 362 7.61 -31.75 -5.58
C ARG A 362 8.26 -30.68 -6.47
N GLU A 363 7.65 -30.40 -7.61
CA GLU A 363 8.08 -29.32 -8.51
C GLU A 363 7.38 -28.02 -8.13
N ASP A 364 8.08 -26.89 -8.24
CA ASP A 364 7.52 -25.58 -7.88
C ASP A 364 6.16 -25.34 -8.58
N PRO A 365 5.12 -24.91 -7.83
CA PRO A 365 3.80 -24.74 -8.40
C PRO A 365 3.80 -23.70 -9.52
N ARG A 366 2.94 -23.88 -10.51
CA ARG A 366 2.64 -22.84 -11.51
C ARG A 366 1.81 -21.74 -10.86
N LEU A 367 1.95 -20.49 -11.32
CA LEU A 367 1.15 -19.35 -10.88
C LEU A 367 0.35 -18.77 -12.04
N LEU A 368 -0.98 -18.88 -11.98
CA LEU A 368 -1.88 -18.40 -13.01
C LEU A 368 -2.65 -17.20 -12.49
N LEU A 369 -2.47 -16.04 -13.13
CA LEU A 369 -3.23 -14.83 -12.85
C LEU A 369 -4.41 -14.76 -13.81
N ILE A 370 -5.63 -14.71 -13.29
CA ILE A 370 -6.84 -14.81 -14.11
C ILE A 370 -7.72 -13.60 -13.86
N SER A 371 -8.04 -12.88 -14.93
CA SER A 371 -8.90 -11.71 -14.87
C SER A 371 -9.57 -11.48 -16.22
N PRO A 372 -10.73 -10.82 -16.29
CA PRO A 372 -11.24 -10.32 -17.56
C PRO A 372 -10.16 -9.49 -18.26
N ALA A 373 -10.01 -9.66 -19.59
CA ALA A 373 -8.87 -9.13 -20.32
C ALA A 373 -8.69 -7.61 -20.18
N LEU A 374 -9.80 -6.86 -20.08
CA LEU A 374 -9.82 -5.41 -19.90
C LEU A 374 -9.61 -4.96 -18.45
N GLU A 375 -9.67 -5.88 -17.49
CA GLU A 375 -9.52 -5.62 -16.06
C GLU A 375 -8.07 -5.87 -15.58
N PHE A 376 -7.16 -6.35 -16.43
CA PHE A 376 -5.75 -6.39 -16.03
C PHE A 376 -5.20 -4.98 -15.87
N HIS A 377 -4.74 -4.65 -14.67
CA HIS A 377 -4.11 -3.36 -14.41
C HIS A 377 -2.82 -3.22 -15.26
N SER A 378 -2.58 -2.03 -15.81
CA SER A 378 -1.48 -1.75 -16.74
C SER A 378 -0.09 -2.03 -16.16
N SER A 379 0.08 -1.90 -14.85
CA SER A 379 1.34 -2.20 -14.14
C SER A 379 1.65 -3.69 -14.02
N THR A 380 0.70 -4.60 -14.25
CA THR A 380 0.85 -6.06 -14.07
C THR A 380 2.09 -6.58 -14.79
N GLY A 381 2.23 -6.26 -16.08
CA GLY A 381 3.38 -6.71 -16.86
C GLY A 381 4.71 -6.12 -16.37
N GLY A 382 4.69 -4.90 -15.83
CA GLY A 382 5.88 -4.26 -15.27
C GLY A 382 6.34 -4.90 -13.96
N ILE A 383 5.40 -5.25 -13.09
CA ILE A 383 5.67 -5.93 -11.82
C ILE A 383 6.21 -7.34 -12.06
N LEU A 384 5.61 -8.09 -12.99
CA LEU A 384 6.02 -9.47 -13.27
C LEU A 384 7.48 -9.60 -13.74
N ARG A 385 8.06 -8.57 -14.38
CA ARG A 385 9.49 -8.56 -14.76
C ARG A 385 10.44 -8.66 -13.57
N PHE A 386 9.99 -8.36 -12.36
CA PHE A 386 10.81 -8.49 -11.16
C PHE A 386 10.73 -9.88 -10.52
N PHE A 387 9.87 -10.78 -10.97
CA PHE A 387 9.73 -12.10 -10.35
C PHE A 387 10.88 -13.00 -10.76
N ALA A 388 11.37 -13.80 -9.80
CA ALA A 388 12.48 -14.74 -10.01
C ALA A 388 12.27 -15.59 -11.28
N PRO A 389 13.29 -15.81 -12.12
CA PRO A 389 13.13 -16.42 -13.45
C PRO A 389 12.44 -17.79 -13.40
N ASP A 390 12.75 -18.61 -12.39
CA ASP A 390 12.21 -19.96 -12.21
C ASP A 390 10.73 -20.00 -11.77
N LEU A 391 10.17 -18.85 -11.35
CA LEU A 391 8.75 -18.75 -11.02
C LEU A 391 7.93 -18.71 -12.31
N ASP A 392 7.26 -19.83 -12.62
CA ASP A 392 6.41 -20.01 -13.79
C ASP A 392 5.08 -19.26 -13.60
N VAL A 393 4.97 -18.07 -14.22
CA VAL A 393 3.78 -17.21 -14.16
C VAL A 393 3.16 -17.04 -15.53
N GLU A 394 1.84 -17.22 -15.60
CA GLU A 394 1.04 -16.92 -16.79
C GLU A 394 -0.13 -16.00 -16.42
N SER A 395 -0.33 -14.93 -17.19
CA SER A 395 -1.56 -14.12 -17.15
C SER A 395 -2.54 -14.64 -18.20
N ILE A 396 -3.76 -14.96 -17.78
CA ILE A 396 -4.84 -15.47 -18.64
C ILE A 396 -5.97 -14.43 -18.66
N GLY A 397 -6.17 -13.82 -19.84
CA GLY A 397 -7.21 -12.83 -20.07
C GLY A 397 -8.50 -13.47 -20.55
N LEU A 398 -9.59 -13.25 -19.83
CA LEU A 398 -10.92 -13.77 -20.16
C LEU A 398 -11.75 -12.80 -21.01
N GLY A 399 -12.72 -13.34 -21.75
CA GLY A 399 -13.73 -12.57 -22.48
C GLY A 399 -14.63 -11.73 -21.56
N LEU A 400 -15.28 -10.70 -22.12
CA LEU A 400 -16.15 -9.78 -21.37
C LEU A 400 -17.39 -10.47 -20.79
N GLU A 401 -17.93 -11.48 -21.48
CA GLU A 401 -19.10 -12.25 -21.04
C GLU A 401 -18.71 -13.48 -20.20
N TRP A 402 -17.63 -13.40 -19.42
CA TRP A 402 -17.12 -14.51 -18.60
C TRP A 402 -18.16 -15.06 -17.61
N GLN A 403 -19.19 -14.29 -17.26
CA GLN A 403 -20.31 -14.73 -16.41
C GLN A 403 -21.21 -15.77 -17.10
N ARG A 404 -21.22 -15.80 -18.44
CA ARG A 404 -22.00 -16.74 -19.26
C ARG A 404 -21.19 -17.96 -19.70
N GLY A 405 -19.87 -17.80 -19.78
CA GLY A 405 -18.95 -18.87 -20.11
C GLY A 405 -17.51 -18.37 -20.23
N ILE A 406 -16.56 -19.25 -19.88
CA ILE A 406 -15.13 -18.94 -19.96
C ILE A 406 -14.66 -19.02 -21.41
N GLN A 407 -14.21 -17.88 -21.94
CA GLN A 407 -13.48 -17.78 -23.19
C GLN A 407 -12.13 -17.11 -22.93
N ILE A 408 -11.05 -17.71 -23.41
CA ILE A 408 -9.70 -17.15 -23.31
C ILE A 408 -9.46 -16.22 -24.50
N LEU A 409 -9.10 -14.97 -24.21
CA LEU A 409 -8.69 -13.99 -25.23
C LEU A 409 -7.18 -13.94 -25.40
N PHE A 410 -6.42 -14.10 -24.32
CA PHE A 410 -4.96 -14.18 -24.39
C PHE A 410 -4.37 -15.02 -23.27
N ARG A 411 -3.16 -15.52 -23.52
CA ARG A 411 -2.22 -15.99 -22.51
C ARG A 411 -0.92 -15.24 -22.66
N ARG A 412 -0.34 -14.81 -21.55
CA ARG A 412 0.97 -14.14 -21.54
C ARG A 412 1.81 -14.69 -20.41
N SER A 413 2.84 -15.46 -20.75
CA SER A 413 3.89 -15.82 -19.80
C SER A 413 4.68 -14.59 -19.38
N LYS A 414 5.27 -14.63 -18.18
CA LYS A 414 6.27 -13.64 -17.77
C LYS A 414 7.36 -13.54 -18.85
N ALA A 415 7.62 -12.33 -19.34
CA ALA A 415 8.73 -12.09 -20.25
C ALA A 415 10.05 -12.47 -19.54
N ARG A 416 10.86 -13.30 -20.18
CA ARG A 416 12.17 -13.69 -19.68
C ARG A 416 13.15 -12.52 -19.74
#